data_AF-A0A925EYC2-F1
#
_entry.id   AF-A0A925EYC2-F1
#
_cell.length_a   1.000
_cell.length_b   1.000
_cell.length_c   1.000
_cell.angle_alpha   90.00
_cell.angle_beta   90.00
_cell.angle_gamma   90.00
#
_symmetry.space_group_name_H-M   'P 1'
#
loop_
_entity.id
_entity.type
_entity.pdbx_description
1 polymer ?
#
loop_
_entity_poly.entity_id
_entity_poly.type
_entity_poly.pdbx_seq_one_letter_code
_entity_poly.pdbx_strand_id
1 'polypeptide(L)'
;MYRSYHWYKRITWVNEQLGSELQKINVADREADIYELFFCASETNTDLLIRAKHNPKLNDGSALGNAVAGRDEVATIALKIPDKTGSKKSGDNGGSTIRQCRNFTS
;
A
#
# COMPACT_ATOMS: atom_id res chain seq x y z
N MET A 1 -20.74 4.82 -13.06
CA MET A 1 -19.98 5.71 -12.16
C MET A 1 -18.84 4.90 -11.55
N TYR A 2 -17.58 5.29 -11.79
CA TYR A 2 -16.38 4.48 -11.50
C TYR A 2 -16.12 4.41 -9.97
N ARG A 3 -16.05 3.21 -9.39
CA ARG A 3 -15.87 3.01 -7.93
C ARG A 3 -14.61 3.69 -7.39
N SER A 4 -13.53 3.74 -8.17
CA SER A 4 -12.26 4.36 -7.79
C SER A 4 -12.35 5.87 -7.53
N TYR A 5 -13.27 6.58 -8.19
CA TYR A 5 -13.41 8.03 -8.02
C TYR A 5 -13.94 8.45 -6.64
N HIS A 6 -14.56 7.53 -5.90
CA HIS A 6 -14.95 7.79 -4.51
C HIS A 6 -13.75 7.99 -3.58
N TRP A 7 -12.60 7.37 -3.88
CA TRP A 7 -11.36 7.57 -3.11
C TRP A 7 -10.84 8.98 -3.22
N TYR A 8 -10.80 9.51 -4.44
CA TYR A 8 -10.46 10.91 -4.70
C TYR A 8 -11.33 11.86 -3.88
N LYS A 9 -12.66 11.77 -4.05
CA LYS A 9 -13.62 12.65 -3.36
C LYS A 9 -13.50 12.60 -1.84
N ARG A 10 -13.26 11.42 -1.27
CA ARG A 10 -13.13 11.26 0.18
C ARG A 10 -11.83 11.87 0.70
N ILE A 11 -10.71 11.60 0.03
CA ILE A 11 -9.40 12.10 0.45
C ILE A 11 -9.37 13.63 0.34
N THR A 12 -9.87 14.21 -0.76
CA THR A 12 -9.94 15.68 -0.91
C THR A 12 -10.82 16.30 0.16
N TRP A 13 -12.00 15.74 0.40
CA TRP A 13 -12.92 16.25 1.43
C TRP A 13 -12.31 16.21 2.83
N VAL A 14 -11.64 15.10 3.22
CA VAL A 14 -10.97 15.00 4.52
C VAL A 14 -9.81 15.99 4.62
N ASN A 15 -9.03 16.15 3.56
CA ASN A 15 -7.89 17.07 3.53
C ASN A 15 -8.33 18.54 3.70
N GLU A 16 -9.46 18.92 3.11
CA GLU A 16 -10.08 20.25 3.27
C GLU A 16 -10.54 20.48 4.72
N GLN A 17 -11.17 19.48 5.35
CA GLN A 17 -11.67 19.59 6.72
C GLN A 17 -10.55 19.70 7.77
N LEU A 18 -9.41 19.04 7.54
CA LEU A 18 -8.29 19.02 8.48
C LEU A 18 -7.35 20.23 8.35
N GLY A 19 -7.50 21.04 7.30
CA GLY A 19 -6.62 22.18 7.02
C GLY A 19 -5.20 21.76 6.57
N SER A 20 -4.37 22.73 6.21
CA SER A 20 -3.00 22.51 5.69
C SER A 20 -1.91 22.46 6.76
N GLU A 21 -2.24 22.77 8.01
CA GLU A 21 -1.25 22.87 9.11
C GLU A 21 -0.77 21.52 9.62
N LEU A 22 -1.49 20.44 9.31
CA LEU A 22 -1.16 19.08 9.71
C LEU A 22 -0.50 18.30 8.57
N GLN A 23 0.60 17.60 8.88
CA GLN A 23 1.13 16.58 7.98
C GLN A 23 0.19 15.37 7.99
N LYS A 24 -0.29 15.00 6.80
CA LYS A 24 -1.32 13.97 6.62
C LYS A 24 -0.76 12.84 5.76
N ILE A 25 -0.93 11.60 6.20
CA ILE A 25 -0.56 10.40 5.42
C ILE A 25 -1.85 9.64 5.11
N ASN A 26 -2.24 9.58 3.84
CA ASN A 26 -3.39 8.78 3.41
C ASN A 26 -2.95 7.37 3.03
N VAL A 27 -3.51 6.36 3.70
CA VAL A 27 -3.25 4.95 3.43
C VAL A 27 -4.46 4.34 2.72
N ALA A 28 -4.26 3.81 1.51
CA ALA A 28 -5.35 3.23 0.72
C ALA A 28 -4.92 1.95 -0.03
N ASP A 29 -5.92 1.17 -0.44
CA ASP A 29 -5.72 -0.09 -1.12
C ASP A 29 -5.57 0.06 -2.65
N ARG A 30 -5.63 -1.06 -3.37
CA ARG A 30 -5.43 -1.14 -4.83
C ARG A 30 -6.51 -0.41 -5.64
N GLU A 31 -7.68 -0.12 -5.07
CA GLU A 31 -8.73 0.61 -5.78
C GLU A 31 -8.46 2.13 -5.86
N ALA A 32 -7.59 2.63 -4.98
CA ALA A 32 -7.14 4.01 -4.94
C ALA A 32 -5.89 4.27 -5.81
N ASP A 33 -5.39 3.27 -6.54
CA ASP A 33 -4.29 3.44 -7.50
C ASP A 33 -4.79 4.16 -8.77
N ILE A 34 -5.12 5.45 -8.63
CA ILE A 34 -5.59 6.34 -9.69
C ILE A 34 -4.69 7.57 -9.78
N TYR A 35 -4.46 8.05 -11.00
CA TYR A 35 -3.52 9.12 -11.29
C TYR A 35 -3.88 10.45 -10.59
N GLU A 36 -5.18 10.75 -10.53
CA GLU A 36 -5.71 12.00 -9.97
C GLU A 36 -5.33 12.20 -8.49
N LEU A 37 -5.20 11.10 -7.73
CA LEU A 37 -4.79 11.18 -6.33
C LEU A 37 -3.33 11.62 -6.19
N PHE A 38 -2.42 11.08 -7.01
CA PHE A 38 -1.01 11.44 -6.98
C PHE A 38 -0.78 12.88 -7.41
N PHE A 39 -1.58 13.38 -8.36
CA PHE A 39 -1.52 14.77 -8.77
C PHE A 39 -1.90 15.71 -7.62
N CYS A 40 -3.07 15.50 -6.99
CA CYS A 40 -3.53 16.39 -5.90
C CYS A 40 -2.71 16.30 -4.61
N ALA A 41 -2.03 15.19 -4.33
CA ALA A 41 -1.15 15.08 -3.17
C ALA A 41 0.02 16.08 -3.23
N SER A 42 0.53 16.33 -4.44
CA SER A 42 1.60 17.30 -4.66
C SER A 42 1.20 18.74 -4.34
N GLU A 43 -0.09 19.05 -4.40
CA GLU A 43 -0.63 20.40 -4.16
C GLU A 43 -1.03 20.66 -2.69
N THR A 44 -1.22 19.61 -1.88
CA THR A 44 -1.94 19.72 -0.59
C THR A 44 -1.11 19.43 0.66
N ASN A 45 0.23 19.36 0.54
CA ASN A 45 1.14 18.96 1.62
C ASN A 45 0.72 17.63 2.27
N THR A 46 0.36 16.66 1.42
CA THR A 46 -0.21 15.39 1.83
C THR A 46 0.63 14.24 1.30
N ASP A 47 1.02 13.32 2.18
CA ASP A 47 1.72 12.10 1.81
C ASP A 47 0.71 10.98 1.46
N LEU A 48 1.04 10.15 0.49
CA LEU A 48 0.22 9.02 0.05
C LEU A 48 0.98 7.69 0.21
N LEU A 49 0.31 6.71 0.82
CA LEU A 49 0.73 5.31 0.83
C LEU A 49 -0.38 4.46 0.21
N ILE A 50 -0.26 4.23 -1.10
CA ILE A 50 -1.25 3.49 -1.89
C ILE A 50 -0.63 2.19 -2.37
N ARG A 51 -1.36 1.08 -2.20
CA ARG A 51 -0.91 -0.20 -2.74
C ARG A 51 -1.05 -0.20 -4.26
N ALA A 52 0.08 -0.32 -4.96
CA ALA A 52 0.10 -0.44 -6.42
C ALA A 52 -0.78 -1.61 -6.91
N LYS A 53 -1.68 -1.31 -7.84
CA LYS A 53 -2.47 -2.28 -8.61
C LYS A 53 -1.82 -2.51 -9.96
N HIS A 54 -1.32 -1.45 -10.57
CA HIS A 54 -0.67 -1.47 -11.87
C HIS A 54 0.85 -1.53 -11.72
N ASN A 55 1.54 -1.97 -12.77
CA ASN A 55 2.99 -1.90 -12.87
C ASN A 55 3.36 -0.79 -13.86
N PRO A 56 3.26 0.49 -13.45
CA PRO A 56 3.49 1.61 -14.35
C PRO A 56 4.94 1.62 -14.85
N LYS A 57 5.12 2.18 -16.04
CA LYS A 57 6.46 2.49 -16.55
C LYS A 57 6.95 3.77 -15.89
N LEU A 58 8.19 3.74 -15.44
CA LEU A 58 8.93 4.90 -14.97
C LEU A 58 9.47 5.70 -16.16
N ASN A 59 9.95 6.92 -15.87
CA ASN A 59 10.49 7.82 -16.90
C ASN A 59 11.73 7.24 -17.63
N ASP A 60 12.44 6.31 -16.99
CA ASP A 60 13.57 5.57 -17.57
C ASP A 60 13.12 4.38 -18.45
N GLY A 61 11.82 4.18 -18.62
CA GLY A 61 11.23 3.09 -19.41
C GLY A 61 11.14 1.76 -18.66
N SER A 62 11.71 1.65 -17.46
CA SER A 62 11.61 0.44 -16.64
C SER A 62 10.22 0.32 -16.00
N ALA A 63 9.79 -0.90 -15.68
CA ALA A 63 8.55 -1.11 -14.95
C ALA A 63 8.80 -1.01 -13.43
N LEU A 64 7.91 -0.36 -12.68
CA LEU A 64 8.06 -0.10 -11.25
C LEU A 64 8.46 -1.35 -10.44
N GLY A 65 7.83 -2.49 -10.71
CA GLY A 65 8.13 -3.75 -10.04
C GLY A 65 9.58 -4.22 -10.25
N ASN A 66 10.12 -4.05 -11.46
CA ASN A 66 11.51 -4.41 -11.77
C ASN A 66 12.49 -3.45 -11.11
N ALA A 67 12.17 -2.16 -11.10
CA ALA A 67 12.99 -1.14 -10.45
C ALA A 67 13.07 -1.33 -8.93
N VAL A 68 12.01 -1.85 -8.30
CA VAL A 68 12.01 -2.19 -6.87
C VAL A 68 12.74 -3.51 -6.61
N ALA A 69 12.51 -4.53 -7.43
CA ALA A 69 13.14 -5.84 -7.26
C ALA A 69 14.66 -5.83 -7.45
N GLY A 70 15.18 -4.89 -8.27
CA GLY A 70 16.62 -4.72 -8.47
C GLY A 70 17.35 -3.94 -7.36
N ARG A 71 16.65 -3.51 -6.30
CA ARG A 71 17.26 -2.80 -5.17
C ARG A 71 17.67 -3.80 -4.08
N ASP A 72 18.80 -3.51 -3.44
CA ASP A 72 19.26 -4.29 -2.29
C ASP A 72 18.25 -4.21 -1.13
N GLU A 73 18.08 -5.33 -0.44
CA GLU A 73 17.22 -5.41 0.73
C GLU A 73 17.78 -4.54 1.87
N VAL A 74 17.05 -3.47 2.22
CA VAL A 74 17.46 -2.55 3.30
C VAL A 74 17.28 -3.18 4.68
N ALA A 75 16.19 -3.94 4.87
CA ALA A 75 15.89 -4.63 6.12
C ALA A 75 14.80 -5.69 5.91
N THR A 76 14.83 -6.74 6.74
CA THR A 76 13.77 -7.75 6.81
C THR A 76 13.05 -7.66 8.16
N ILE A 77 11.71 -7.67 8.13
CA ILE A 77 10.89 -7.61 9.34
C ILE A 77 9.94 -8.80 9.38
N ALA A 78 9.91 -9.52 10.50
CA ALA A 78 8.95 -10.60 10.74
C ALA A 78 7.65 -10.04 11.33
N LEU A 79 6.53 -10.21 10.62
CA LEU A 79 5.21 -9.78 11.09
C LEU A 79 4.47 -10.92 11.77
N LYS A 80 4.05 -10.72 13.01
CA LYS A 80 3.12 -11.62 13.71
C LYS A 80 1.69 -11.21 13.38
N ILE A 81 1.02 -11.98 12.52
CA ILE A 81 -0.38 -11.74 12.15
C ILE A 81 -1.26 -12.50 13.14
N PRO A 82 -2.09 -11.81 13.95
CA PRO A 82 -3.00 -12.49 14.87
C PRO A 82 -4.13 -13.18 14.09
N ASP A 83 -4.46 -14.40 14.47
CA ASP A 83 -5.62 -15.11 13.93
C ASP A 83 -6.90 -14.37 14.32
N LYS A 84 -7.54 -13.71 13.34
CA LYS A 84 -8.79 -12.97 13.53
C LYS A 84 -10.05 -13.84 13.48
N THR A 85 -9.90 -15.15 13.34
CA THR A 85 -11.04 -16.05 13.16
C THR A 85 -11.28 -16.80 14.46
N GLY A 86 -12.39 -16.49 15.12
CA GLY A 86 -12.94 -17.39 16.14
C GLY A 86 -13.04 -18.81 15.58
N SER A 87 -12.29 -19.72 16.19
CA SER A 87 -12.35 -21.19 16.09
C SER A 87 -12.14 -21.86 14.72
N LYS A 88 -10.99 -22.55 14.59
CA LYS A 88 -10.96 -23.99 14.90
C LYS A 88 -9.61 -24.37 15.52
N LYS A 89 -9.63 -24.67 16.82
CA LYS A 89 -8.63 -25.56 17.43
C LYS A 89 -8.83 -26.95 16.84
N SER A 90 -7.78 -27.50 16.23
CA SER A 90 -7.58 -28.94 16.15
C SER A 90 -6.10 -29.18 15.85
N GLY A 91 -5.37 -29.61 16.88
CA GLY A 91 -3.98 -30.02 16.79
C GLY A 91 -3.01 -29.04 17.44
N ASP A 92 -2.81 -29.23 18.75
CA ASP A 92 -1.59 -28.82 19.41
C ASP A 92 -0.39 -29.48 18.70
N ASN A 93 0.49 -28.64 18.15
CA ASN A 93 1.93 -28.87 18.03
C ASN A 93 2.53 -27.49 17.71
N GLY A 94 3.22 -26.91 18.68
CA GLY A 94 3.82 -25.57 18.62
C GLY A 94 4.77 -25.35 17.45
N GLY A 95 4.21 -25.03 16.29
CA GLY A 95 4.93 -24.60 15.10
C GLY A 95 4.48 -23.19 14.72
N SER A 96 5.25 -22.18 15.10
CA SER A 96 5.13 -20.84 14.54
C SER A 96 5.25 -20.95 13.03
N THR A 97 4.12 -20.85 12.31
CA THR A 97 4.15 -20.83 10.85
C THR A 97 4.61 -19.44 10.44
N ILE A 98 5.92 -19.25 10.41
CA ILE A 98 6.57 -18.13 9.75
C ILE A 98 6.21 -18.26 8.27
N ARG A 99 5.23 -17.48 7.81
CA ARG A 99 4.98 -17.32 6.38
C ARG A 99 6.12 -16.49 5.82
N GLN A 100 7.23 -17.14 5.48
CA GLN A 100 8.24 -16.55 4.61
C GLN A 100 7.55 -16.21 3.28
N CYS A 101 7.58 -14.94 2.92
CA CYS A 101 7.31 -14.50 1.56
C CYS A 101 8.31 -15.25 0.67
N ARG A 102 7.81 -16.13 -0.20
CA ARG A 102 8.68 -16.91 -1.10
C ARG A 102 9.44 -15.93 -2.00
N ASN A 103 10.75 -16.06 -2.00
CA ASN A 103 11.63 -15.37 -2.93
C ASN A 103 11.17 -15.69 -4.35
N PHE A 104 10.83 -14.65 -5.11
CA PHE A 104 10.65 -14.75 -6.55
C PHE A 104 12.04 -14.81 -7.15
N THR A 105 12.51 -16.02 -7.48
CA THR A 105 13.71 -16.20 -8.31
C THR A 105 13.37 -15.94 -9.77
N SER A 106 14.36 -15.36 -10.45
CA SER A 106 14.40 -14.76 -11.81
C SER A 106 13.72 -15.52 -12.94
#